data_AF-A0A2G2Y6V4-F1
#
_entry.id   AF-A0A2G2Y6V4-F1
#
_cell.length_a   1.000
_cell.length_b   1.000
_cell.length_c   1.000
_cell.angle_alpha   90.00
_cell.angle_beta   90.00
_cell.angle_gamma   90.00
#
_symmetry.space_group_name_H-M   'P 1'
#
loop_
_entity.id
_entity.type
_entity.pdbx_description
1 polymer ?
#
loop_
_entity_poly.entity_id
_entity_poly.type
_entity_poly.pdbx_seq_one_letter_code
_entity_poly.pdbx_strand_id
1 'polypeptide(L)'
;MLCLSPIVVRVPIGPWHCPHCSGDQHRVIKSFSQKKIVDFFRIQKESQIVIRCTSAQDIRKRRKRSLVFHKRRRRLLPFTPTEDPQQRLDQMASLASALTALGMEFSDELTYMPGMAPRSANRAKFESGGMQVLSKEDTETLEQCRAMYKRGECPPLMVVFDSREGYTVEADGPIKDLTIIAEYTGDVDYIRNRQQDDCDSMMTLLLATDPSRSLVICPDKHGNISRFVNGINNHSPESKKKQNLKCVRYSVNGACCVLLVALRDIAKGERLYYDYNGYEQEYPTHHFL
;
A
#
# COMPACT_ATOMS: atom_id res chain seq x y z
N MET A 1 30.80 24.09 7.13
CA MET A 1 29.36 24.37 6.92
C MET A 1 28.84 23.33 5.94
N LEU A 2 28.11 22.34 6.43
CA LEU A 2 27.56 21.25 5.61
C LEU A 2 26.25 21.75 4.98
N CYS A 3 26.23 21.83 3.65
CA CYS A 3 25.05 22.20 2.89
C CYS A 3 24.04 21.03 2.98
N LEU A 4 23.06 21.16 3.87
CA LEU A 4 21.86 20.33 3.91
C LEU A 4 20.87 20.96 2.92
N SER A 5 20.85 20.45 1.68
CA SER A 5 19.75 20.75 0.77
C SER A 5 18.61 19.77 1.08
N PRO A 6 17.40 20.24 1.46
CA PRO A 6 16.24 19.36 1.57
C PRO A 6 15.91 18.77 0.19
N ILE A 7 15.48 17.51 0.18
CA ILE A 7 15.04 16.83 -1.03
C ILE A 7 13.64 17.36 -1.33
N VAL A 8 13.58 18.47 -2.06
CA VAL A 8 12.32 19.06 -2.48
C VAL A 8 11.64 18.07 -3.43
N VAL A 9 10.66 17.31 -2.92
CA VAL A 9 9.65 16.67 -3.76
C VAL A 9 8.92 17.81 -4.44
N ARG A 10 9.22 18.02 -5.73
CA ARG A 10 8.80 19.19 -6.46
C ARG A 10 7.30 19.08 -6.70
N VAL A 11 6.53 19.99 -6.12
CA VAL A 11 5.12 20.23 -6.48
C VAL A 11 5.02 20.32 -8.02
N PRO A 12 4.10 19.59 -8.67
CA PRO A 12 3.91 19.69 -10.12
C PRO A 12 3.83 21.15 -10.55
N ILE A 13 4.63 21.53 -11.54
CA ILE A 13 4.64 22.90 -12.07
C ILE A 13 3.41 23.07 -12.95
N GLY A 14 2.42 23.84 -12.47
CA GLY A 14 1.20 24.17 -13.23
C GLY A 14 -0.08 23.98 -12.41
N PRO A 15 -1.25 24.20 -13.02
CA PRO A 15 -2.52 23.91 -12.37
C PRO A 15 -2.64 22.40 -12.14
N TRP A 16 -2.86 22.02 -10.87
CA TRP A 16 -3.07 20.63 -10.44
C TRP A 16 -4.30 19.98 -11.09
N HIS A 17 -5.21 20.81 -11.61
CA HIS A 17 -6.33 20.39 -12.42
C HIS A 17 -6.07 20.80 -13.88
N CYS A 18 -5.90 19.81 -14.75
CA CYS A 18 -5.93 20.03 -16.19
C CYS A 18 -7.31 20.57 -16.61
N PRO A 19 -7.43 21.56 -17.53
CA PRO A 19 -8.71 22.06 -18.03
C PRO A 19 -9.62 20.96 -18.59
N HIS A 20 -9.03 19.86 -19.06
CA HIS A 20 -9.73 18.68 -19.55
C HIS A 20 -10.30 17.79 -18.43
N CYS A 21 -9.72 17.86 -17.22
CA CYS A 21 -10.16 17.15 -16.02
C CYS A 21 -11.14 17.97 -15.17
N SER A 22 -11.21 19.30 -15.36
CA SER A 22 -12.12 20.20 -14.65
C SER A 22 -13.58 20.09 -15.10
N GLY A 23 -13.86 19.44 -16.24
CA GLY A 23 -15.19 19.39 -16.86
C GLY A 23 -15.77 17.99 -17.08
N ASP A 24 -15.03 16.91 -16.78
CA ASP A 24 -15.46 15.54 -17.09
C ASP A 24 -15.82 14.77 -15.82
N GLN A 25 -17.07 14.94 -15.39
CA GLN A 25 -17.64 14.21 -14.23
C GLN A 25 -17.87 12.72 -14.52
N HIS A 26 -17.64 12.27 -15.77
CA HIS A 26 -18.00 10.93 -16.24
C HIS A 26 -16.90 10.30 -17.12
N ARG A 27 -15.66 10.21 -16.63
CA ARG A 27 -14.71 9.26 -17.22
C ARG A 27 -15.23 7.84 -17.00
N VAL A 28 -15.92 7.32 -18.01
CA VAL A 28 -16.40 5.93 -18.05
C VAL A 28 -15.20 5.01 -17.90
N ILE A 29 -15.15 4.33 -16.76
CA ILE A 29 -14.21 3.24 -16.52
C ILE A 29 -14.42 2.21 -17.63
N LYS A 30 -13.42 2.02 -18.50
CA LYS A 30 -13.49 1.01 -19.56
C LYS A 30 -13.71 -0.34 -18.88
N SER A 31 -14.80 -1.03 -19.22
CA SER A 31 -15.09 -2.32 -18.59
C SER A 31 -14.02 -3.34 -18.96
N PHE A 32 -13.45 -3.98 -17.94
CA PHE A 32 -12.53 -5.09 -18.12
C PHE A 32 -13.34 -6.38 -18.19
N SER A 33 -13.08 -7.22 -19.20
CA SER A 33 -13.60 -8.59 -19.16
C SER A 33 -12.85 -9.40 -18.10
N GLN A 34 -13.51 -10.39 -17.50
CA GLN A 34 -12.90 -11.26 -16.48
C GLN A 34 -11.55 -11.84 -16.94
N LYS A 35 -11.43 -12.26 -18.21
CA LYS A 35 -10.17 -12.77 -18.77
C LYS A 35 -9.07 -11.71 -18.75
N LYS A 36 -9.39 -10.47 -19.12
CA LYS A 36 -8.42 -9.35 -19.06
C LYS A 36 -7.96 -9.08 -17.63
N ILE A 37 -8.85 -9.19 -16.64
CA ILE A 37 -8.50 -9.02 -15.22
C ILE A 37 -7.51 -10.11 -14.78
N VAL A 38 -7.84 -11.38 -15.05
CA VAL A 38 -6.97 -12.52 -14.73
C VAL A 38 -5.57 -12.37 -15.33
N ASP A 39 -5.50 -11.97 -16.61
CA ASP A 39 -4.24 -11.77 -17.31
C ASP A 39 -3.48 -10.53 -16.76
N PHE A 40 -4.18 -9.44 -16.46
CA PHE A 40 -3.60 -8.19 -15.93
C PHE A 40 -2.95 -8.39 -14.56
N PHE A 41 -3.61 -9.12 -13.65
CA PHE A 41 -3.10 -9.40 -12.31
C PHE A 41 -2.27 -10.69 -12.22
N ARG A 42 -2.10 -11.41 -13.33
CA ARG A 42 -1.39 -12.70 -13.40
C ARG A 42 -1.91 -13.72 -12.39
N ILE A 43 -3.24 -13.79 -12.24
CA ILE A 43 -3.89 -14.63 -11.23
C ILE A 43 -3.57 -16.10 -11.50
N GLN A 44 -3.03 -16.78 -10.49
CA GLN A 44 -2.71 -18.19 -10.55
C GLN A 44 -3.98 -19.00 -10.34
N LYS A 45 -4.38 -19.79 -11.35
CA LYS A 45 -5.43 -20.79 -11.20
C LYS A 45 -4.86 -21.99 -10.46
N GLU A 46 -5.19 -22.16 -9.18
CA GLU A 46 -4.98 -23.44 -8.52
C GLU A 46 -5.87 -24.50 -9.18
N SER A 47 -5.27 -25.59 -9.65
CA SER A 47 -6.00 -26.82 -9.95
C SER A 47 -6.70 -27.26 -8.66
N GLN A 48 -8.03 -27.28 -8.67
CA GLN A 48 -8.87 -27.63 -7.53
C GLN A 48 -8.49 -29.00 -6.95
N ILE A 49 -7.57 -29.02 -5.99
CA ILE A 49 -7.55 -30.03 -4.94
C ILE A 49 -8.16 -29.34 -3.74
N VAL A 50 -9.48 -29.52 -3.61
CA VAL A 50 -10.23 -29.12 -2.43
C VAL A 50 -9.73 -29.95 -1.26
N ILE A 51 -8.63 -29.52 -0.63
CA ILE A 51 -8.38 -29.87 0.76
C ILE A 51 -9.22 -28.88 1.55
N ARG A 52 -10.44 -29.29 1.91
CA ARG A 52 -11.16 -28.67 3.02
C ARG A 52 -10.24 -28.75 4.24
N CYS A 53 -9.48 -27.69 4.50
CA CYS A 53 -8.93 -27.44 5.82
C CYS A 53 -10.11 -27.05 6.72
N THR A 54 -10.89 -28.05 7.14
CA THR A 54 -11.76 -27.90 8.29
C THR A 54 -10.84 -27.53 9.46
N SER A 55 -11.02 -26.31 9.97
CA SER A 55 -10.37 -25.87 11.20
C SER A 55 -10.68 -26.88 12.29
N ALA A 56 -9.70 -27.70 12.67
CA ALA A 56 -9.76 -28.56 13.84
C ALA A 56 -9.62 -27.70 15.10
N GLN A 57 -10.62 -26.86 15.36
CA GLN A 57 -10.86 -26.25 16.65
C GLN A 57 -12.15 -26.83 17.18
N ASP A 58 -12.09 -28.04 17.71
CA ASP A 58 -12.81 -28.36 18.94
C ASP A 58 -12.40 -29.71 19.50
N ILE A 59 -12.52 -29.84 20.82
CA ILE A 59 -12.25 -31.03 21.65
C ILE A 59 -10.79 -31.19 22.09
N ARG A 60 -10.31 -30.28 22.95
CA ARG A 60 -9.42 -30.67 24.06
C ARG A 60 -9.90 -30.07 25.38
N LYS A 61 -10.34 -30.98 26.25
CA LYS A 61 -10.87 -30.82 27.60
C LYS A 61 -10.26 -29.65 28.40
N ARG A 62 -11.17 -28.83 28.93
CA ARG A 62 -11.00 -27.80 29.97
C ARG A 62 -10.07 -28.28 31.10
N ARG A 63 -8.88 -27.66 31.23
CA ARG A 63 -8.19 -27.51 32.52
C ARG A 63 -8.32 -26.05 32.92
N LYS A 64 -9.04 -25.77 34.02
CA LYS A 64 -9.15 -24.44 34.63
C LYS A 64 -7.74 -23.92 34.91
N ARG A 65 -7.33 -22.85 34.21
CA ARG A 65 -6.17 -22.03 34.55
C ARG A 65 -6.64 -20.61 34.82
N SER A 66 -5.98 -19.98 35.79
CA SER A 66 -6.29 -18.70 36.42
C SER A 66 -6.53 -17.56 35.42
N LEU A 67 -7.39 -16.62 35.82
CA LEU A 67 -7.64 -15.34 35.13
C LEU A 67 -6.38 -14.46 35.22
N VAL A 68 -5.39 -14.75 34.39
CA VAL A 68 -4.34 -13.80 34.06
C VAL A 68 -4.80 -13.10 32.80
N PHE A 69 -5.13 -11.81 32.90
CA PHE A 69 -5.34 -10.95 31.74
C PHE A 69 -4.02 -10.84 30.98
N HIS A 70 -3.78 -11.76 30.04
CA HIS A 70 -2.79 -11.51 29.00
C HIS A 70 -3.33 -10.36 28.16
N LYS A 71 -2.67 -9.20 28.21
CA LYS A 71 -2.90 -8.13 27.23
C LYS A 71 -2.83 -8.80 25.85
N ARG A 72 -3.91 -8.75 25.06
CA ARG A 72 -3.91 -9.25 23.68
C ARG A 72 -2.71 -8.60 22.98
N ARG A 73 -1.75 -9.40 22.52
CA ARG A 73 -0.65 -8.88 21.71
C ARG A 73 -1.27 -8.24 20.48
N ARG A 74 -0.97 -6.95 20.23
CA ARG A 74 -1.38 -6.26 19.00
C ARG A 74 -0.57 -6.92 17.87
N ARG A 75 -1.25 -7.72 17.06
CA ARG A 75 -0.69 -8.49 15.94
C ARG A 75 -1.31 -7.98 14.65
N LEU A 76 -0.56 -8.01 13.56
CA LEU A 76 -1.14 -7.75 12.25
C LEU A 76 -2.21 -8.80 11.93
N LEU A 77 -3.25 -8.35 11.24
CA LEU A 77 -4.33 -9.19 10.75
C LEU A 77 -4.25 -9.27 9.22
N PRO A 78 -4.56 -10.43 8.63
CA PRO A 78 -4.78 -10.50 7.19
C PRO A 78 -6.07 -9.74 6.84
N PHE A 79 -6.16 -9.23 5.62
CA PHE A 79 -7.44 -8.73 5.12
C PHE A 79 -8.42 -9.89 4.91
N THR A 80 -9.71 -9.58 4.96
CA THR A 80 -10.77 -10.51 4.59
C THR A 80 -11.26 -10.15 3.20
N PRO A 81 -10.99 -10.97 2.16
CA PRO A 81 -11.52 -10.73 0.82
C PRO A 81 -13.04 -10.69 0.82
N THR A 82 -13.63 -9.96 -0.13
CA THR A 82 -15.08 -10.00 -0.36
C THR A 82 -15.52 -11.41 -0.78
N GLU A 83 -16.58 -11.95 -0.19
CA GLU A 83 -17.08 -13.30 -0.50
C GLU A 83 -17.60 -13.43 -1.94
N ASP A 84 -18.36 -12.43 -2.41
CA ASP A 84 -18.90 -12.41 -3.78
C ASP A 84 -17.78 -12.29 -4.83
N PRO A 85 -17.58 -13.30 -5.69
CA PRO A 85 -16.58 -13.26 -6.74
C PRO A 85 -16.79 -12.14 -7.76
N GLN A 86 -18.04 -11.75 -8.04
CA GLN A 86 -18.31 -10.67 -9.00
C GLN A 86 -17.86 -9.32 -8.43
N GLN A 87 -18.18 -9.05 -7.17
CA GLN A 87 -17.71 -7.87 -6.47
C GLN A 87 -16.17 -7.82 -6.39
N ARG A 88 -15.48 -8.95 -6.18
CA ARG A 88 -14.00 -9.01 -6.26
C ARG A 88 -13.46 -8.65 -7.65
N LEU A 89 -14.15 -9.08 -8.72
CA LEU A 89 -13.78 -8.69 -10.08
C LEU A 89 -13.93 -7.19 -10.29
N ASP A 90 -14.99 -6.58 -9.76
CA ASP A 90 -15.22 -5.14 -9.87
C ASP A 90 -14.13 -4.34 -9.11
N GLN A 91 -13.73 -4.82 -7.93
CA GLN A 91 -12.60 -4.28 -7.15
C GLN A 91 -11.30 -4.30 -7.94
N MET A 92 -10.93 -5.45 -8.49
CA MET A 92 -9.74 -5.57 -9.33
C MET A 92 -9.84 -4.73 -10.62
N ALA A 93 -11.03 -4.67 -11.25
CA ALA A 93 -11.25 -3.87 -12.45
C ALA A 93 -11.06 -2.38 -12.19
N SER A 94 -11.48 -1.88 -11.01
CA SER A 94 -11.30 -0.47 -10.63
C SER A 94 -9.80 -0.10 -10.59
N LEU A 95 -8.97 -0.96 -9.99
CA LEU A 95 -7.52 -0.79 -9.93
C LEU A 95 -6.87 -0.90 -11.32
N ALA A 96 -7.23 -1.92 -12.10
CA ALA A 96 -6.70 -2.09 -13.46
C ALA A 96 -7.00 -0.88 -14.34
N SER A 97 -8.17 -0.27 -14.17
CA SER A 97 -8.58 0.92 -14.90
C SER A 97 -7.78 2.15 -14.51
N ALA A 98 -7.52 2.36 -13.22
CA ALA A 98 -6.71 3.47 -12.73
C ALA A 98 -5.26 3.34 -13.19
N LEU A 99 -4.66 2.15 -13.08
CA LEU A 99 -3.31 1.87 -13.58
C LEU A 99 -3.21 2.09 -15.10
N THR A 100 -4.19 1.60 -15.86
CA THR A 100 -4.24 1.82 -17.32
C THR A 100 -4.35 3.30 -17.68
N ALA A 101 -5.14 4.07 -16.93
CA ALA A 101 -5.29 5.51 -17.15
C ALA A 101 -3.98 6.28 -16.90
N LEU A 102 -3.12 5.78 -16.01
CA LEU A 102 -1.78 6.32 -15.74
C LEU A 102 -0.67 5.69 -16.61
N GLY A 103 -1.01 4.78 -17.52
CA GLY A 103 -0.02 4.09 -18.36
C GLY A 103 0.91 3.16 -17.59
N MET A 104 0.44 2.61 -16.47
CA MET A 104 1.22 1.76 -15.57
C MET A 104 0.95 0.27 -15.75
N GLU A 105 1.96 -0.53 -15.43
CA GLU A 105 1.85 -1.97 -15.25
C GLU A 105 1.61 -2.32 -13.77
N PHE A 106 0.80 -3.36 -13.54
CA PHE A 106 0.58 -3.86 -12.19
C PHE A 106 1.81 -4.60 -11.66
N SER A 107 2.23 -4.26 -10.44
CA SER A 107 3.22 -5.02 -9.67
C SER A 107 2.87 -5.00 -8.19
N ASP A 108 2.65 -6.18 -7.61
CA ASP A 108 2.44 -6.37 -6.15
C ASP A 108 3.73 -6.72 -5.40
N GLU A 109 4.88 -6.50 -6.02
CA GLU A 109 6.19 -6.72 -5.43
C GLU A 109 7.11 -5.53 -5.73
N LEU A 110 8.15 -5.34 -4.91
CA LEU A 110 9.23 -4.40 -5.22
C LEU A 110 10.03 -4.90 -6.43
N THR A 111 10.16 -4.05 -7.44
CA THR A 111 10.90 -4.33 -8.67
C THR A 111 12.26 -3.65 -8.67
N TYR A 112 13.25 -4.27 -9.33
CA TYR A 112 14.64 -3.78 -9.36
C TYR A 112 15.11 -3.73 -10.82
N MET A 113 14.99 -2.56 -11.43
CA MET A 113 15.22 -2.38 -12.86
C MET A 113 16.69 -2.12 -13.20
N PRO A 114 17.17 -2.54 -14.39
CA PRO A 114 18.48 -2.15 -14.87
C PRO A 114 18.64 -0.62 -14.90
N GLY A 115 19.76 -0.12 -14.38
CA GLY A 115 20.02 1.33 -14.27
C GLY A 115 19.47 1.98 -13.00
N MET A 116 18.66 1.27 -12.21
CA MET A 116 18.19 1.70 -10.88
C MET A 116 18.94 0.96 -9.76
N ALA A 117 18.42 0.99 -8.54
CA ALA A 117 19.02 0.29 -7.42
C ALA A 117 18.88 -1.24 -7.58
N PRO A 118 19.96 -2.02 -7.37
CA PRO A 118 19.87 -3.48 -7.39
C PRO A 118 19.21 -4.01 -6.11
N ARG A 119 18.63 -5.21 -6.17
CA ARG A 119 18.05 -5.89 -4.99
C ARG A 119 19.02 -6.02 -3.81
N SER A 120 20.32 -6.14 -4.09
CA SER A 120 21.37 -6.21 -3.07
C SER A 120 21.57 -4.91 -2.28
N ALA A 121 21.09 -3.77 -2.79
CA ALA A 121 21.13 -2.49 -2.09
C ALA A 121 20.07 -2.41 -0.99
N ASN A 122 18.90 -3.05 -1.18
CA ASN A 122 17.84 -3.09 -0.18
C ASN A 122 18.20 -4.04 0.98
N ARG A 123 18.92 -3.52 1.97
CA ARG A 123 19.25 -4.25 3.21
C ARG A 123 18.91 -3.37 4.40
N ALA A 124 17.96 -3.81 5.22
CA ALA A 124 17.43 -3.04 6.36
C ALA A 124 18.49 -2.68 7.41
N LYS A 125 19.60 -3.44 7.48
CA LYS A 125 20.74 -3.11 8.33
C LYS A 125 21.43 -1.78 8.00
N PHE A 126 21.15 -1.20 6.84
CA PHE A 126 21.69 0.11 6.45
C PHE A 126 20.82 1.27 6.93
N GLU A 127 19.62 1.02 7.47
CA GLU A 127 18.74 2.07 8.00
C GLU A 127 19.43 2.79 9.16
N SER A 128 19.53 4.11 9.07
CA SER A 128 20.06 4.96 10.12
C SER A 128 19.16 4.87 11.36
N GLY A 129 19.74 4.54 12.51
CA GLY A 129 18.97 4.30 13.74
C GLY A 129 18.32 2.90 13.83
N GLY A 130 18.46 2.07 12.78
CA GLY A 130 17.92 0.72 12.73
C GLY A 130 16.45 0.65 12.31
N MET A 131 16.05 -0.50 11.78
CA MET A 131 14.68 -0.76 11.33
C MET A 131 14.04 -1.87 12.17
N GLN A 132 12.80 -1.65 12.60
CA GLN A 132 12.03 -2.66 13.33
C GLN A 132 11.87 -3.95 12.51
N VAL A 133 12.08 -5.10 13.15
CA VAL A 133 11.98 -6.41 12.50
C VAL A 133 10.55 -6.91 12.59
N LEU A 134 9.98 -7.35 11.47
CA LEU A 134 8.65 -7.95 11.46
C LEU A 134 8.70 -9.29 12.20
N SER A 135 7.77 -9.52 13.13
CA SER A 135 7.76 -10.77 13.90
C SER A 135 7.50 -11.96 12.98
N LYS A 136 7.90 -13.17 13.40
CA LYS A 136 7.63 -14.39 12.61
C LYS A 136 6.13 -14.56 12.33
N GLU A 137 5.30 -14.29 13.32
CA GLU A 137 3.83 -14.41 13.23
C GLU A 137 3.22 -13.38 12.26
N ASP A 138 3.71 -12.14 12.29
CA ASP A 138 3.29 -11.09 11.36
C ASP A 138 3.84 -11.34 9.95
N THR A 139 5.02 -11.97 9.82
CA THR A 139 5.58 -12.40 8.53
C THR A 139 4.70 -13.50 7.91
N GLU A 140 4.27 -14.49 8.68
CA GLU A 140 3.30 -15.50 8.21
C GLU A 140 1.98 -14.86 7.77
N THR A 141 1.52 -13.82 8.47
CA THR A 141 0.33 -13.04 8.10
C THR A 141 0.51 -12.28 6.79
N LEU A 142 1.69 -11.68 6.58
CA LEU A 142 2.03 -11.01 5.32
C LEU A 142 2.09 -11.98 4.15
N GLU A 143 2.72 -13.15 4.33
CA GLU A 143 2.75 -14.20 3.31
C GLU A 143 1.36 -14.75 2.98
N GLN A 144 0.47 -14.85 3.98
CA GLN A 144 -0.93 -15.17 3.74
C GLN A 144 -1.61 -14.14 2.84
N CYS A 145 -1.38 -12.84 3.07
CA CYS A 145 -1.92 -11.76 2.23
C CYS A 145 -1.42 -11.86 0.79
N ARG A 146 -0.11 -12.08 0.59
CA ARG A 146 0.50 -12.29 -0.74
C ARG A 146 -0.12 -13.49 -1.46
N ALA A 147 -0.32 -14.60 -0.74
CA ALA A 147 -0.91 -15.80 -1.31
C ALA A 147 -2.38 -15.59 -1.72
N MET A 148 -3.17 -14.89 -0.91
CA MET A 148 -4.55 -14.49 -1.25
C MET A 148 -4.57 -13.67 -2.55
N TYR A 149 -3.73 -12.63 -2.63
CA TYR A 149 -3.69 -11.77 -3.81
C TYR A 149 -3.32 -12.57 -5.08
N LYS A 150 -2.33 -13.46 -5.02
CA LYS A 150 -1.89 -14.31 -6.15
C LYS A 150 -2.98 -15.20 -6.73
N ARG A 151 -4.00 -15.57 -5.94
CA ARG A 151 -5.15 -16.37 -6.40
C ARG A 151 -6.42 -15.54 -6.66
N GLY A 152 -6.32 -14.20 -6.69
CA GLY A 152 -7.43 -13.31 -7.00
C GLY A 152 -8.34 -12.97 -5.81
N GLU A 153 -7.87 -13.24 -4.60
CA GLU A 153 -8.50 -12.80 -3.35
C GLU A 153 -7.85 -11.47 -2.93
N CYS A 154 -8.31 -10.36 -3.51
CA CYS A 154 -7.84 -9.01 -3.19
C CYS A 154 -8.45 -8.49 -1.87
N PRO A 155 -7.82 -7.51 -1.19
CA PRO A 155 -8.46 -6.78 -0.11
C PRO A 155 -9.73 -6.08 -0.64
N PRO A 156 -10.77 -5.88 0.20
CA PRO A 156 -12.06 -5.36 -0.23
C PRO A 156 -11.97 -3.84 -0.45
N LEU A 157 -11.32 -3.42 -1.53
CA LEU A 157 -10.96 -2.04 -1.83
C LEU A 157 -11.41 -1.66 -3.24
N MET A 158 -11.86 -0.42 -3.39
CA MET A 158 -12.23 0.18 -4.67
C MET A 158 -11.38 1.40 -4.94
N VAL A 159 -10.86 1.52 -6.17
CA VAL A 159 -10.26 2.76 -6.65
C VAL A 159 -11.36 3.62 -7.27
N VAL A 160 -11.55 4.83 -6.74
CA VAL A 160 -12.64 5.74 -7.13
C VAL A 160 -12.07 7.10 -7.47
N PHE A 161 -12.52 7.67 -8.60
CA PHE A 161 -12.12 9.01 -9.01
C PHE A 161 -12.96 10.08 -8.29
N ASP A 162 -12.28 11.04 -7.67
CA ASP A 162 -12.83 12.25 -7.06
C ASP A 162 -12.28 13.47 -7.83
N SER A 163 -13.16 14.42 -8.15
CA SER A 163 -12.77 15.60 -8.94
C SER A 163 -11.75 16.51 -8.25
N ARG A 164 -11.65 16.44 -6.92
CA ARG A 164 -10.76 17.29 -6.12
C ARG A 164 -9.50 16.56 -5.67
N GLU A 165 -9.60 15.26 -5.44
CA GLU A 165 -8.51 14.43 -4.91
C GLU A 165 -7.89 13.47 -5.93
N GLY A 166 -8.44 13.39 -7.15
CA GLY A 166 -7.98 12.46 -8.18
C GLY A 166 -8.42 11.03 -7.89
N TYR A 167 -7.59 10.05 -8.22
CA TYR A 167 -7.85 8.65 -7.84
C TYR A 167 -7.65 8.47 -6.34
N THR A 168 -8.68 7.94 -5.68
CA THR A 168 -8.70 7.66 -4.24
C THR A 168 -9.02 6.20 -4.00
N VAL A 169 -8.78 5.71 -2.78
CA VAL A 169 -9.14 4.34 -2.39
C VAL A 169 -10.16 4.37 -1.26
N GLU A 170 -11.23 3.60 -1.40
CA GLU A 170 -12.23 3.40 -0.35
C GLU A 170 -12.44 1.91 -0.05
N ALA A 171 -12.87 1.63 1.18
CA ALA A 171 -13.19 0.27 1.60
C ALA A 171 -14.53 -0.18 0.99
N ASP A 172 -14.55 -1.29 0.27
CA ASP A 172 -15.78 -1.91 -0.26
C ASP A 172 -16.30 -3.06 0.63
N GLY A 173 -15.75 -3.16 1.83
CA GLY A 173 -16.16 -4.04 2.92
C GLY A 173 -15.60 -3.56 4.26
N PRO A 174 -16.04 -4.13 5.39
CA PRO A 174 -15.49 -3.78 6.69
C PRO A 174 -14.03 -4.24 6.84
N ILE A 175 -13.16 -3.37 7.37
CA ILE A 175 -11.75 -3.67 7.65
C ILE A 175 -11.50 -3.45 9.14
N LYS A 176 -10.78 -4.38 9.79
CA LYS A 176 -10.53 -4.31 11.24
C LYS A 176 -9.24 -3.53 11.55
N ASP A 177 -9.14 -3.01 12.78
CA ASP A 177 -7.88 -2.51 13.33
C ASP A 177 -6.75 -3.54 13.13
N LEU A 178 -5.56 -3.05 12.79
CA LEU A 178 -4.34 -3.83 12.53
C LEU A 178 -4.37 -4.71 11.27
N THR A 179 -5.38 -4.59 10.41
CA THR A 179 -5.37 -5.29 9.10
C THR A 179 -4.32 -4.71 8.15
N ILE A 180 -3.50 -5.58 7.57
CA ILE A 180 -2.62 -5.23 6.44
C ILE A 180 -3.49 -4.89 5.23
N ILE A 181 -3.31 -3.70 4.67
CA ILE A 181 -4.05 -3.22 3.50
C ILE A 181 -3.31 -3.59 2.22
N ALA A 182 -2.05 -3.19 2.13
CA ALA A 182 -1.18 -3.41 0.98
C ALA A 182 0.29 -3.21 1.37
N GLU A 183 1.19 -3.81 0.60
CA GLU A 183 2.57 -3.36 0.50
C GLU A 183 2.65 -2.13 -0.40
N TYR A 184 3.50 -1.17 -0.07
CA TYR A 184 3.83 -0.08 -1.00
C TYR A 184 4.86 -0.60 -2.01
N THR A 185 4.46 -0.68 -3.28
CA THR A 185 5.25 -1.35 -4.33
C THR A 185 5.58 -0.42 -5.48
N GLY A 186 6.61 -0.78 -6.23
CA GLY A 186 7.10 -0.06 -7.40
C GLY A 186 8.58 -0.31 -7.63
N ASP A 187 9.14 0.41 -8.60
CA ASP A 187 10.54 0.31 -8.94
C ASP A 187 11.41 0.91 -7.83
N VAL A 188 12.38 0.15 -7.33
CA VAL A 188 13.30 0.62 -6.29
C VAL A 188 14.48 1.34 -6.93
N ASP A 189 14.70 2.57 -6.52
CA ASP A 189 15.79 3.40 -7.01
C ASP A 189 16.51 4.12 -5.85
N TYR A 190 17.66 4.71 -6.15
CA TYR A 190 18.36 5.58 -5.21
C TYR A 190 17.70 6.96 -5.18
N ILE A 191 17.57 7.54 -3.99
CA ILE A 191 17.01 8.90 -3.82
C ILE A 191 17.77 9.92 -4.69
N ARG A 192 19.10 9.79 -4.78
CA ARG A 192 19.95 10.68 -5.60
C ARG A 192 19.58 10.68 -7.09
N ASN A 193 18.99 9.59 -7.59
CA ASN A 193 18.59 9.47 -9.00
C ASN A 193 17.24 10.17 -9.27
N ARG A 194 16.49 10.50 -8.21
CA ARG A 194 15.10 10.98 -8.28
C ARG A 194 14.94 12.43 -7.78
N GLN A 195 16.06 13.17 -7.64
CA GLN A 195 16.04 14.55 -7.12
C GLN A 195 15.29 15.55 -8.03
N GLN A 196 15.17 15.24 -9.32
CA GLN A 196 14.47 16.07 -10.31
C GLN A 196 13.21 15.39 -10.85
N ASP A 197 12.78 14.30 -10.20
CA ASP A 197 11.60 13.53 -10.59
C ASP A 197 10.32 14.27 -10.19
N ASP A 198 9.30 14.23 -11.05
CA ASP A 198 8.00 14.85 -10.86
C ASP A 198 6.92 13.86 -10.39
N CYS A 199 7.30 12.61 -10.09
CA CYS A 199 6.41 11.61 -9.52
C CYS A 199 5.86 12.05 -8.16
N ASP A 200 4.54 12.16 -8.09
CA ASP A 200 3.78 12.53 -6.89
C ASP A 200 3.59 11.39 -5.87
N SER A 201 4.10 10.19 -6.17
CA SER A 201 3.80 8.97 -5.41
C SER A 201 5.08 8.27 -4.93
N MET A 202 6.19 9.00 -4.80
CA MET A 202 7.43 8.42 -4.27
C MET A 202 7.30 8.08 -2.77
N MET A 203 7.85 6.93 -2.38
CA MET A 203 7.81 6.45 -0.99
C MET A 203 9.19 6.04 -0.50
N THR A 204 9.68 6.65 0.58
CA THR A 204 10.96 6.30 1.21
C THR A 204 10.99 4.83 1.61
N LEU A 205 12.00 4.09 1.14
CA LEU A 205 12.22 2.68 1.50
C LEU A 205 13.27 2.53 2.60
N LEU A 206 14.42 3.17 2.41
CA LEU A 206 15.61 3.04 3.24
C LEU A 206 16.29 4.41 3.37
N LEU A 207 16.52 4.88 4.59
CA LEU A 207 17.36 6.05 4.85
C LEU A 207 18.69 5.59 5.44
N ALA A 208 19.72 5.59 4.62
CA ALA A 208 21.05 5.21 5.06
C ALA A 208 21.81 6.39 5.67
N THR A 209 22.78 6.09 6.54
CA THR A 209 23.70 7.11 7.09
C THR A 209 24.48 7.83 5.98
N ASP A 210 24.83 7.11 4.91
CA ASP A 210 25.31 7.69 3.66
C ASP A 210 24.11 7.95 2.74
N PRO A 211 23.74 9.23 2.49
CA PRO A 211 22.56 9.57 1.69
C PRO A 211 22.59 9.02 0.27
N SER A 212 23.78 8.76 -0.28
CA SER A 212 23.92 8.20 -1.63
C SER A 212 23.43 6.75 -1.76
N ARG A 213 23.17 6.10 -0.61
CA ARG A 213 22.70 4.71 -0.49
C ARG A 213 21.25 4.61 -0.06
N SER A 214 20.59 5.74 0.21
CA SER A 214 19.16 5.77 0.54
C SER A 214 18.33 5.40 -0.68
N LEU A 215 17.23 4.70 -0.44
CA LEU A 215 16.37 4.13 -1.47
C LEU A 215 14.95 4.68 -1.36
N VAL A 216 14.31 4.78 -2.51
CA VAL A 216 12.93 5.21 -2.70
C VAL A 216 12.21 4.21 -3.61
N ILE A 217 10.92 4.01 -3.36
CA ILE A 217 10.01 3.28 -4.23
C ILE A 217 9.37 4.30 -5.18
N CYS A 218 9.46 4.03 -6.47
CA CYS A 218 8.93 4.86 -7.54
C CYS A 218 7.84 4.07 -8.28
N PRO A 219 6.56 4.32 -7.96
CA PRO A 219 5.45 3.65 -8.62
C PRO A 219 5.04 4.39 -9.89
N ASP A 220 5.98 4.90 -10.68
CA ASP A 220 5.73 5.66 -11.92
C ASP A 220 5.38 4.74 -13.10
N LYS A 221 6.03 3.57 -13.19
CA LYS A 221 5.80 2.57 -14.27
C LYS A 221 5.15 1.30 -13.76
N HIS A 222 5.60 0.80 -12.60
CA HIS A 222 5.10 -0.42 -11.97
C HIS A 222 4.54 -0.11 -10.59
N GLY A 223 3.37 -0.64 -10.24
CA GLY A 223 2.83 -0.44 -8.89
C GLY A 223 1.51 -1.16 -8.64
N ASN A 224 0.99 -1.01 -7.42
CA ASN A 224 -0.29 -1.58 -7.01
C ASN A 224 -1.23 -0.49 -6.45
N ILE A 225 -2.24 -0.90 -5.69
CA ILE A 225 -3.25 -0.01 -5.11
C ILE A 225 -2.70 1.03 -4.14
N SER A 226 -1.56 0.76 -3.50
CA SER A 226 -1.01 1.59 -2.42
C SER A 226 -0.73 3.03 -2.85
N ARG A 227 -0.34 3.25 -4.11
CA ARG A 227 -0.06 4.59 -4.65
C ARG A 227 -1.28 5.50 -4.76
N PHE A 228 -2.49 4.93 -4.74
CA PHE A 228 -3.74 5.67 -4.87
C PHE A 228 -4.37 6.04 -3.51
N VAL A 229 -3.72 5.66 -2.40
CA VAL A 229 -4.23 5.96 -1.05
C VAL A 229 -3.86 7.39 -0.65
N ASN A 230 -4.85 8.18 -0.25
CA ASN A 230 -4.69 9.62 0.00
C ASN A 230 -3.90 9.94 1.28
N GLY A 231 -3.31 11.12 1.28
CA GLY A 231 -2.66 11.71 2.44
C GLY A 231 -3.58 12.64 3.20
N ILE A 232 -3.34 12.81 4.51
CA ILE A 232 -3.97 13.86 5.30
C ILE A 232 -3.27 15.21 5.12
N ASN A 233 -4.01 16.31 5.37
CA ASN A 233 -3.41 17.63 5.53
C ASN A 233 -2.78 17.75 6.93
N ASN A 234 -1.45 17.82 7.02
CA ASN A 234 -0.73 17.91 8.30
C ASN A 234 -0.94 19.24 9.04
N HIS A 235 -1.55 20.24 8.38
CA HIS A 235 -1.75 21.60 8.87
C HIS A 235 -3.19 21.87 9.34
N SER A 236 -4.13 20.95 9.10
CA SER A 236 -5.51 21.03 9.58
C SER A 236 -5.81 19.97 10.65
N PRO A 237 -6.26 20.35 11.87
CA PRO A 237 -6.71 19.39 12.88
C PRO A 237 -7.88 18.51 12.44
N GLU A 238 -8.75 19.02 11.58
CA GLU A 238 -9.89 18.29 11.02
C GLU A 238 -9.42 17.20 10.06
N SER A 239 -8.48 17.51 9.17
CA SER A 239 -7.94 16.52 8.22
C SER A 239 -7.16 15.41 8.95
N LYS A 240 -6.45 15.72 10.05
CA LYS A 240 -5.81 14.69 10.90
C LYS A 240 -6.77 13.64 11.45
N LYS A 241 -8.05 13.99 11.67
CA LYS A 241 -9.08 13.03 12.13
C LYS A 241 -9.49 12.04 11.05
N LYS A 242 -9.21 12.32 9.78
CA LYS A 242 -9.49 11.42 8.65
C LYS A 242 -8.55 10.22 8.61
N GLN A 243 -7.37 10.31 9.25
CA GLN A 243 -6.38 9.24 9.23
C GLN A 243 -6.97 7.94 9.80
N ASN A 244 -7.01 6.92 8.97
CA ASN A 244 -7.47 5.57 9.33
C ASN A 244 -6.44 4.49 9.00
N LEU A 245 -5.37 4.85 8.28
CA LEU A 245 -4.22 3.99 8.00
C LEU A 245 -2.91 4.55 8.57
N LYS A 246 -1.92 3.67 8.70
CA LYS A 246 -0.53 4.01 8.98
C LYS A 246 0.39 3.35 7.97
N CYS A 247 1.31 4.14 7.43
CA CYS A 247 2.46 3.65 6.68
C CYS A 247 3.59 3.29 7.65
N VAL A 248 4.12 2.07 7.56
CA VAL A 248 5.18 1.56 8.45
C VAL A 248 6.24 0.81 7.66
N ARG A 249 7.50 1.03 8.01
CA ARG A 249 8.65 0.33 7.42
C ARG A 249 9.10 -0.80 8.35
N TYR A 250 9.30 -1.99 7.79
CA TYR A 250 9.77 -3.18 8.50
C TYR A 250 10.93 -3.85 7.78
N SER A 251 11.82 -4.45 8.57
CA SER A 251 12.79 -5.44 8.10
C SER A 251 12.10 -6.79 8.00
N VAL A 252 11.93 -7.28 6.77
CA VAL A 252 11.37 -8.60 6.45
C VAL A 252 12.47 -9.42 5.80
N ASN A 253 12.93 -10.47 6.46
CA ASN A 253 14.06 -11.29 6.00
C ASN A 253 15.34 -10.46 5.68
N GLY A 254 15.54 -9.34 6.39
CA GLY A 254 16.70 -8.46 6.22
C GLY A 254 16.58 -7.42 5.10
N ALA A 255 15.49 -7.39 4.35
CA ALA A 255 15.16 -6.35 3.37
C ALA A 255 14.12 -5.37 3.94
N CYS A 256 14.14 -4.13 3.49
CA CYS A 256 13.13 -3.14 3.84
C CYS A 256 11.85 -3.44 3.06
N CYS A 257 10.71 -3.31 3.75
CA CYS A 257 9.36 -3.43 3.20
C CYS A 257 8.49 -2.32 3.82
N VAL A 258 7.61 -1.75 3.02
CA VAL A 258 6.70 -0.68 3.45
C VAL A 258 5.28 -1.22 3.44
N LEU A 259 4.58 -1.15 4.57
CA LEU A 259 3.22 -1.65 4.74
C LEU A 259 2.25 -0.51 5.04
N LEU A 260 1.05 -0.57 4.46
CA LEU A 260 -0.12 0.18 4.90
C LEU A 260 -0.96 -0.71 5.82
N VAL A 261 -1.25 -0.24 7.03
CA VAL A 261 -1.98 -0.99 8.07
C VAL A 261 -3.12 -0.14 8.63
N ALA A 262 -4.29 -0.74 8.84
CA ALA A 262 -5.42 -0.07 9.50
C ALA A 262 -5.09 0.31 10.96
N LEU A 263 -5.44 1.53 11.35
CA LEU A 263 -5.25 2.06 12.70
C LEU A 263 -6.47 1.91 13.62
N ARG A 264 -7.60 1.58 13.02
CA ARG A 264 -8.90 1.36 13.65
C ARG A 264 -9.77 0.54 12.72
N ASP A 265 -10.95 0.15 13.19
CA ASP A 265 -11.97 -0.40 12.30
C ASP A 265 -12.42 0.67 11.28
N ILE A 266 -12.61 0.23 10.04
CA ILE A 266 -12.98 1.04 8.87
C ILE A 266 -14.26 0.45 8.28
N ALA A 267 -15.26 1.31 8.08
CA ALA A 267 -16.54 0.89 7.52
C ALA A 267 -16.50 0.82 5.99
N LYS A 268 -17.42 0.05 5.39
CA LYS A 268 -17.64 0.10 3.94
C LYS A 268 -18.02 1.52 3.51
N GLY A 269 -17.47 1.99 2.39
CA GLY A 269 -17.61 3.33 1.82
C GLY A 269 -16.67 4.36 2.43
N GLU A 270 -15.87 3.99 3.44
CA GLU A 270 -14.94 4.92 4.05
C GLU A 270 -13.65 5.04 3.21
N ARG A 271 -13.28 6.28 2.85
CA ARG A 271 -12.05 6.58 2.12
C ARG A 271 -10.82 6.40 3.02
N LEU A 272 -9.75 5.88 2.44
CA LEU A 272 -8.50 5.57 3.14
C LEU A 272 -7.53 6.75 3.12
N TYR A 273 -6.99 7.08 4.30
CA TYR A 273 -6.02 8.15 4.48
C TYR A 273 -4.88 7.71 5.42
N TYR A 274 -3.64 8.02 5.03
CA TYR A 274 -2.48 7.93 5.92
C TYR A 274 -1.69 9.25 5.98
N ASP A 275 -0.73 9.34 6.89
CA ASP A 275 0.18 10.48 6.97
C ASP A 275 1.36 10.28 6.01
N TYR A 276 1.41 11.05 4.93
CA TYR A 276 2.53 11.02 3.97
C TYR A 276 3.85 11.47 4.61
N ASN A 277 3.78 12.29 5.65
CA ASN A 277 4.92 12.82 6.40
C ASN A 277 5.11 12.09 7.74
N GLY A 278 4.78 10.80 7.80
CA GLY A 278 4.86 10.00 9.03
C GLY A 278 6.29 9.78 9.56
N TYR A 279 7.32 10.17 8.81
CA TYR A 279 8.72 10.13 9.26
C TYR A 279 9.49 11.39 8.85
N GLU A 280 9.65 11.63 7.54
CA GLU A 280 10.23 12.86 6.98
C GLU A 280 9.11 13.86 6.65
N GLN A 281 9.42 15.15 6.48
CA GLN A 281 8.45 16.21 6.15
C GLN A 281 8.64 16.75 4.73
N GLU A 282 8.89 15.85 3.77
CA GLU A 282 9.23 16.24 2.40
C GLU A 282 8.00 16.38 1.49
N TYR A 283 6.82 15.93 1.91
CA TYR A 283 5.60 15.99 1.10
C TYR A 283 4.73 17.22 1.48
N PRO A 284 4.48 18.17 0.56
CA PRO A 284 3.68 19.35 0.87
C PRO A 284 2.18 19.03 0.91
N THR A 285 1.57 19.06 2.10
CA THR A 285 0.15 18.68 2.30
C THR A 285 -0.79 19.86 2.59
N HIS A 286 -0.32 21.10 2.51
CA HIS A 286 -1.12 22.32 2.78
C HIS A 286 -2.40 22.42 1.95
N HIS A 287 -2.37 21.91 0.72
CA HIS A 287 -3.47 21.98 -0.24
C HIS A 287 -4.41 20.76 -0.18
N PHE A 288 -4.14 19.79 0.69
CA PHE A 288 -4.99 18.62 0.86
C PHE A 288 -6.29 19.00 1.58
N LEU A 289 -7.37 18.28 1.26
CA LEU A 289 -8.72 18.53 1.77
C LEU A 289 -8.98 17.98 3.17
#